data_AF-A0A7J3AC04-F1
#
_entry.id   AF-A0A7J3AC04-F1
#
_cell.length_a   1.000
_cell.length_b   1.000
_cell.length_c   1.000
_cell.angle_alpha   90.00
_cell.angle_beta   90.00
_cell.angle_gamma   90.00
#
_symmetry.space_group_name_H-M   'P 1'
#
loop_
_entity.id
_entity.type
_entity.pdbx_description
1 polymer ?
#
loop_
_entity_poly.entity_id
_entity_poly.type
_entity_poly.pdbx_seq_one_letter_code
_entity_poly.pdbx_strand_id
1 'polypeptide(L)' 'AVVAAFAFFGSYLLLKLINVISPLRVSPEAEDAGLDLSEHGEEAYHLE' A
#
# COMPACT_ATOMS: atom_id res chain seq x y z
N ALA A 1 8.07 -1.60 26.46
CA ALA A 1 6.67 -2.06 26.39
C ALA A 1 5.73 -0.95 25.90
N VAL A 2 5.61 0.18 26.63
CA VAL A 2 4.67 1.27 26.30
C VAL A 2 4.86 1.82 24.88
N VAL A 3 6.10 2.15 24.48
CA VAL A 3 6.38 2.67 23.13
C VAL A 3 5.98 1.69 22.03
N ALA A 4 6.32 0.41 22.21
CA ALA A 4 5.98 -0.64 21.25
C ALA A 4 4.45 -0.81 21.11
N ALA A 5 3.72 -0.82 22.23
CA ALA A 5 2.26 -0.89 22.22
C ALA A 5 1.64 0.34 21.54
N PHE A 6 2.09 1.54 21.90
CA PHE A 6 1.60 2.78 21.29
C PHE A 6 1.84 2.81 19.78
N ALA A 7 3.06 2.49 19.33
CA ALA A 7 3.39 2.48 17.90
C ALA A 7 2.56 1.44 17.14
N PHE A 8 2.47 0.21 17.65
CA PHE A 8 1.71 -0.84 16.98
C PHE A 8 0.22 -0.51 16.87
N PHE A 9 -0.45 -0.24 17.99
CA PHE A 9 -1.90 -0.01 18.00
C PHE A 9 -2.27 1.34 17.37
N GLY A 10 -1.45 2.37 17.57
CA GLY A 10 -1.63 3.67 16.95
C GLY A 10 -1.55 3.60 15.42
N SER A 11 -0.47 3.01 14.89
CA SER A 11 -0.32 2.82 13.43
C SER A 11 -1.41 1.90 12.87
N TYR A 12 -1.73 0.78 13.55
CA TYR A 12 -2.78 -0.12 13.10
C TYR A 12 -4.15 0.58 12.99
N LEU A 13 -4.53 1.38 13.99
CA LEU A 13 -5.79 2.11 13.99
C LEU A 13 -5.86 3.11 12.84
N LEU A 14 -4.79 3.89 12.63
CA LEU A 14 -4.71 4.86 11.55
C LEU A 14 -4.82 4.19 10.17
N LEU A 15 -4.03 3.14 9.94
CA LEU A 15 -4.06 2.40 8.68
C LEU A 15 -5.43 1.75 8.44
N LYS A 16 -6.06 1.21 9.49
CA LYS A 16 -7.39 0.61 9.39
C LYS A 16 -8.46 1.64 9.02
N LEU A 17 -8.42 2.83 9.61
CA LEU A 17 -9.34 3.93 9.31
C LEU A 17 -9.16 4.42 7.86
N ILE A 18 -7.93 4.63 7.42
CA ILE A 18 -7.63 5.04 6.05
C ILE A 18 -8.17 4.00 5.06
N ASN A 19 -7.93 2.71 5.32
CA ASN A 19 -8.36 1.61 4.45
C ASN A 19 -9.88 1.48 4.27
N VAL A 20 -10.70 2.11 5.13
CA VAL A 20 -12.15 2.17 4.95
C VAL A 20 -12.56 3.21 3.91
N ILE A 21 -11.81 4.31 3.81
CA ILE A 21 -12.11 5.43 2.89
C ILE A 21 -11.38 5.25 1.56
N SER A 22 -10.09 4.92 1.63
CA SER A 22 -9.21 4.69 0.50
C SER A 22 -8.47 3.38 0.74
N PRO A 23 -8.82 2.28 0.05
CA PRO A 23 -8.13 1.01 0.20
C PRO A 23 -6.61 1.21 0.08
N LEU A 24 -5.86 0.72 1.06
CA LEU A 24 -4.40 0.89 1.11
C LEU A 24 -3.67 -0.08 0.19
N ARG A 25 -4.33 -1.15 -0.24
CA ARG A 25 -3.80 -2.16 -1.15
C ARG A 25 -4.58 -2.10 -2.46
N VAL A 26 -3.85 -2.18 -3.57
CA VAL A 26 -4.41 -2.32 -4.92
C VAL A 26 -5.11 -3.67 -5.09
N SER A 27 -5.81 -3.86 -6.21
CA SER A 27 -6.40 -5.17 -6.51
C SER A 27 -5.32 -6.22 -6.77
N PRO A 28 -5.61 -7.52 -6.57
CA PRO A 28 -4.64 -8.59 -6.88
C PRO A 28 -4.13 -8.53 -8.32
N GLU A 29 -4.99 -8.18 -9.27
CA GLU A 29 -4.63 -8.08 -10.69
C GLU A 29 -3.66 -6.91 -10.95
N ALA A 30 -3.86 -5.78 -10.27
CA ALA A 30 -2.95 -4.63 -10.34
C ALA A 30 -1.61 -4.93 -9.66
N GLU A 31 -1.64 -5.67 -8.54
CA GLU A 31 -0.43 -6.14 -7.87
C GLU A 31 0.39 -7.10 -8.76
N ASP A 32 -0.29 -8.02 -9.44
CA ASP A 32 0.34 -8.97 -10.39
C ASP A 32 0.90 -8.25 -11.63
N ALA A 33 0.24 -7.19 -12.12
CA ALA A 33 0.70 -6.39 -13.25
C ALA A 33 1.90 -5.49 -12.90
N GLY A 34 2.05 -5.13 -11.62
CA GLY A 34 3.06 -4.18 -11.13
C GLY A 34 2.54 -2.74 -11.10
N LEU A 35 2.89 -2.01 -10.04
CA LEU A 35 2.34 -0.68 -9.75
C LEU A 35 2.79 0.40 -10.74
N ASP A 36 3.97 0.26 -11.33
CA ASP A 36 4.44 1.18 -12.36
C ASP A 36 3.50 1.13 -13.57
N LEU A 37 3.10 -0.08 -13.98
CA LEU A 37 2.16 -0.26 -15.08
C LEU A 37 0.71 0.06 -14.67
N SER A 38 0.27 -0.45 -13.52
CA SER A 38 -1.15 -0.37 -13.12
C SER A 38 -1.58 1.02 -12.63
N GLU A 39 -0.70 1.73 -11.91
CA GLU A 39 -1.02 3.03 -11.31
C GLU A 39 -0.39 4.21 -12.07
N HIS A 40 0.75 4.01 -12.73
CA HIS A 40 1.51 5.09 -13.37
C HIS A 40 1.55 4.96 -14.91
N GLY A 41 1.19 3.81 -15.48
CA GLY A 41 1.17 3.56 -16.92
C GLY A 41 2.55 3.51 -17.57
N GLU A 42 3.59 3.20 -16.79
CA GLU A 42 4.99 3.18 -17.23
C GLU A 42 5.69 1.87 -16.86
N GLU A 43 6.82 1.58 -17.52
CA GLU A 43 7.72 0.51 -17.11
C GLU A 43 8.98 1.13 -16.51
N ALA A 44 9.42 0.68 -15.33
CA ALA A 44 10.62 1.23 -14.68
C ALA A 44 11.90 1.05 -15.52
N TYR A 45 11.95 0.02 -16.38
CA TYR A 45 13.10 -0.30 -17.21
C TYR A 45 12.66 -0.67 -18.62
N HIS A 46 13.18 0.04 -19.62
CA HIS A 46 13.08 -0.34 -21.02
C HIS A 46 14.43 -0.94 -21.43
N LEU A 47 14.47 -2.25 -21.69
CA LEU A 47 15.70 -3.01 -21.98
C LEU A 47 16.00 -3.11 -23.49
N GLU A 48 15.45 -2.22 -24.31
CA GLU A 48 15.77 -2.08 -25.73
C GLU A 48 16.99 -1.17 -25.97
#